data_AF-A0A444V5S1-F1
#
_entry.id   AF-A0A444V5S1-F1
#
_cell.length_a   1.000
_cell.length_b   1.000
_cell.length_c   1.000
_cell.angle_alpha   90.00
_cell.angle_beta   90.00
_cell.angle_gamma   90.00
#
_symmetry.space_group_name_H-M   'P 1'
#
loop_
_entity.id
_entity.type
_entity.pdbx_description
1 polymer ?
#
loop_
_entity_poly.entity_id
_entity_poly.type
_entity_poly.pdbx_seq_one_letter_code
_entity_poly.pdbx_strand_id
1 'polypeptide(L)'
;MACPLAAEPVRPDNRRRDELYRQYYEELQRRYDAERAVDCSVIVVNKQQKEYAETVGRQVRDLGMVVDLIFLNTEVSLTQALEDVGRASTPFAIIITQQHQVHRSCTVNILYGTPQGECALFGIYCGC
;
A
#
# COMPACT_ATOMS: atom_id res chain seq x y z
N MET A 1 24.47 25.00 30.97
CA MET A 1 25.76 24.94 30.22
C MET A 1 25.63 23.84 29.19
N ALA A 2 25.71 24.20 27.91
CA ALA A 2 25.76 23.23 26.82
C ALA A 2 27.20 22.72 26.68
N CYS A 3 27.41 21.41 26.72
CA CYS A 3 28.64 20.81 26.22
C CYS A 3 28.49 20.63 24.70
N PRO A 4 29.37 21.20 23.88
CA PRO A 4 29.29 21.05 22.43
C PRO A 4 29.72 19.63 22.08
N LEU A 5 28.80 18.83 21.54
CA LEU A 5 29.17 17.64 20.78
C LEU A 5 29.93 18.15 19.56
N ALA A 6 31.26 18.18 19.66
CA ALA A 6 32.13 18.48 18.56
C ALA A 6 31.80 17.49 17.44
N ALA A 7 31.23 17.99 16.35
CA ALA A 7 31.22 17.26 15.09
C ALA A 7 32.68 17.02 14.72
N GLU A 8 33.16 15.80 14.93
CA GLU A 8 34.52 15.42 14.54
C GLU A 8 34.72 15.72 13.05
N PRO A 9 35.88 16.27 12.65
CA PRO A 9 36.15 16.53 11.24
C PRO A 9 36.18 15.20 10.50
N VAL A 10 35.19 15.00 9.61
CA VAL A 10 35.07 13.81 8.77
C VAL A 10 36.33 13.70 7.92
N ARG A 11 37.24 12.79 8.31
CA ARG A 11 38.45 12.47 7.54
C ARG A 11 38.03 12.09 6.11
N PRO A 12 38.79 12.45 5.06
CA PRO A 12 38.40 12.16 3.67
C PRO A 12 38.14 10.65 3.41
N ASP A 13 38.80 9.78 4.17
CA ASP A 13 38.56 8.32 4.19
C ASP A 13 37.15 7.95 4.72
N ASN A 14 36.63 8.69 5.71
CA ASN A 14 35.25 8.54 6.20
C ASN A 14 34.24 8.96 5.13
N ARG A 15 34.50 9.99 4.31
CA ARG A 15 33.53 10.40 3.26
C ARG A 15 33.25 9.27 2.27
N ARG A 16 34.32 8.62 1.78
CA ARG A 16 34.21 7.51 0.85
C ARG A 16 33.57 6.28 1.49
N ARG A 17 33.85 6.04 2.78
CA ARG A 17 33.22 4.97 3.57
C ARG A 17 31.73 5.24 3.81
N ASP A 18 31.37 6.46 4.15
CA ASP A 18 29.98 6.89 4.43
C ASP A 18 29.15 6.87 3.13
N GLU A 19 29.74 7.25 1.99
CA GLU A 19 29.15 7.08 0.67
C GLU A 19 28.91 5.60 0.34
N LEU A 20 29.88 4.73 0.61
CA LEU A 20 29.74 3.28 0.40
C LEU A 20 28.64 2.68 1.29
N TYR A 21 28.60 3.06 2.57
CA TYR A 21 27.55 2.65 3.50
C TYR A 21 26.17 3.13 3.04
N ARG A 22 26.06 4.38 2.59
CA ARG A 22 24.81 4.93 2.08
C ARG A 22 24.32 4.18 0.85
N GLN A 23 25.19 3.96 -0.13
CA GLN A 23 24.86 3.19 -1.33
C GLN A 23 24.42 1.75 -0.98
N TYR A 24 25.13 1.10 -0.06
CA TYR A 24 24.79 -0.24 0.38
C TYR A 24 23.43 -0.31 1.08
N TYR A 25 23.14 0.64 1.99
CA TYR A 25 21.84 0.73 2.65
C TYR A 25 20.71 1.03 1.66
N GLU A 26 20.93 1.94 0.71
CA GLU A 26 19.95 2.24 -0.34
C GLU A 26 19.68 1.00 -1.22
N GLU A 27 20.71 0.22 -1.55
CA GLU A 27 20.54 -1.00 -2.33
C GLU A 27 19.79 -2.09 -1.55
N LEU A 28 20.08 -2.24 -0.25
CA LEU A 28 19.37 -3.17 0.64
C LEU A 28 17.90 -2.77 0.81
N GLN A 29 17.65 -1.48 1.04
CA GLN A 29 16.32 -0.91 1.16
C GLN A 29 15.53 -1.15 -0.14
N ARG A 30 16.14 -0.91 -1.29
CA ARG A 30 15.50 -1.12 -2.59
C ARG A 30 15.16 -2.58 -2.84
N ARG A 31 16.03 -3.51 -2.44
CA ARG A 31 15.73 -4.96 -2.53
C ARG A 31 14.58 -5.33 -1.60
N TYR A 32 14.60 -4.82 -0.37
CA TYR A 32 13.53 -5.04 0.60
C TYR A 32 12.19 -4.49 0.11
N ASP A 33 12.16 -3.26 -0.41
CA ASP A 33 10.96 -2.63 -0.95
C ASP A 33 10.47 -3.31 -2.22
N ALA A 34 11.36 -3.89 -3.03
CA ALA A 34 11.00 -4.66 -4.21
C ALA A 34 10.42 -6.06 -3.87
N GLU A 35 10.86 -6.65 -2.76
CA GLU A 35 10.32 -7.91 -2.22
C GLU A 35 9.08 -7.69 -1.36
N ARG A 36 8.80 -6.45 -0.96
CA ARG A 36 7.66 -6.13 -0.12
C ARG A 36 6.38 -6.28 -0.93
N ALA A 37 5.66 -7.37 -0.68
CA ALA A 37 4.35 -7.64 -1.25
C ALA A 37 3.38 -6.48 -0.94
N VAL A 38 2.41 -6.27 -1.84
CA VAL A 38 1.39 -5.25 -1.67
C VAL A 38 0.58 -5.54 -0.41
N ASP A 39 0.57 -4.58 0.53
CA ASP A 39 -0.16 -4.71 1.79
C ASP A 39 -1.67 -4.58 1.57
N CYS A 40 -2.10 -3.76 0.60
CA CYS A 40 -3.52 -3.55 0.28
C CYS A 40 -3.78 -3.33 -1.21
N SER A 41 -4.75 -4.04 -1.79
CA SER A 41 -5.19 -3.81 -3.17
C SER A 41 -6.53 -3.08 -3.20
N VAL A 42 -6.59 -1.92 -3.85
CA VAL A 42 -7.82 -1.15 -4.07
C VAL A 42 -8.39 -1.51 -5.44
N ILE A 43 -9.51 -2.25 -5.44
CA ILE A 43 -10.23 -2.70 -6.62
C ILE A 43 -11.34 -1.71 -6.94
N VAL A 44 -11.26 -1.08 -8.11
CA VAL A 44 -12.21 -0.11 -8.61
C VAL A 44 -13.11 -0.76 -9.65
N VAL A 45 -14.40 -0.87 -9.35
CA VAL A 45 -15.35 -1.59 -10.21
C VAL A 45 -15.69 -0.84 -11.49
N ASN A 46 -15.65 0.50 -11.46
CA ASN A 46 -15.92 1.32 -12.63
C ASN A 46 -14.95 2.51 -12.68
N LYS A 47 -14.44 2.79 -13.89
CA LYS A 47 -13.43 3.83 -14.14
C LYS A 47 -13.89 5.24 -13.74
N GLN A 48 -15.20 5.48 -13.67
CA GLN A 48 -15.76 6.76 -13.20
C GLN A 48 -15.41 7.06 -11.74
N GLN A 49 -15.16 6.04 -10.92
CA GLN A 49 -14.81 6.18 -9.50
C GLN A 49 -13.30 6.36 -9.27
N LYS A 50 -12.51 6.56 -10.33
CA LYS A 50 -11.04 6.67 -10.25
C LYS A 50 -10.58 7.70 -9.22
N GLU A 51 -11.11 8.91 -9.28
CA GLU A 51 -10.69 10.01 -8.37
C GLU A 51 -10.98 9.70 -6.90
N TYR A 52 -12.13 9.08 -6.62
CA TYR A 52 -12.46 8.62 -5.28
C TYR A 52 -11.50 7.52 -4.82
N ALA A 53 -11.25 6.51 -5.67
CA ALA A 53 -10.32 5.44 -5.36
C ALA A 53 -8.88 5.93 -5.13
N GLU A 54 -8.41 6.91 -5.89
CA GLU A 54 -7.09 7.54 -5.68
C GLU A 54 -7.01 8.29 -4.35
N THR A 55 -8.13 8.86 -3.89
CA THR A 55 -8.21 9.52 -2.58
C THR A 55 -8.17 8.50 -1.45
N VAL A 56 -8.98 7.43 -1.53
CA VAL A 56 -8.92 6.32 -0.56
C VAL A 56 -7.53 5.68 -0.55
N GLY A 57 -6.95 5.41 -1.73
CA GLY A 57 -5.62 4.84 -1.84
C GLY A 57 -4.53 5.74 -1.24
N ARG A 58 -4.65 7.07 -1.36
CA ARG A 58 -3.76 8.02 -0.66
C ARG A 58 -3.89 7.90 0.85
N GLN A 59 -5.10 7.92 1.38
CA GLN A 59 -5.33 7.79 2.83
C GLN A 59 -4.74 6.49 3.38
N VAL A 60 -4.89 5.38 2.67
CA VAL A 60 -4.32 4.09 3.09
C VAL A 60 -2.78 4.10 3.02
N ARG A 61 -2.20 4.76 2.01
CA ARG A 61 -0.75 4.96 1.95
C ARG A 61 -0.22 5.85 3.07
N ASP A 62 -0.98 6.87 3.49
CA ASP A 62 -0.61 7.75 4.60
C ASP A 62 -0.57 7.01 5.94
N LEU A 63 -1.26 5.86 6.07
CA LEU A 63 -1.15 4.95 7.20
C LEU A 63 0.12 4.07 7.17
N GLY A 64 0.92 4.15 6.11
CA GLY A 64 2.16 3.40 5.95
C GLY A 64 2.01 2.04 5.25
N MET A 65 0.88 1.80 4.58
CA MET A 65 0.64 0.58 3.79
C MET A 65 1.07 0.74 2.33
N VAL A 66 1.63 -0.32 1.74
CA VAL A 66 1.88 -0.40 0.29
C VAL A 66 0.57 -0.71 -0.43
N VAL A 67 0.11 0.19 -1.30
CA VAL A 67 -1.20 0.10 -1.96
C VAL A 67 -1.06 -0.03 -3.47
N ASP A 68 -1.78 -0.99 -4.06
CA ASP A 68 -1.97 -1.13 -5.50
C ASP A 68 -3.39 -0.75 -5.93
N LEU A 69 -3.56 -0.13 -7.10
CA LEU A 69 -4.85 0.31 -7.64
C LEU A 69 -5.20 -0.50 -8.89
N ILE A 70 -6.23 -1.33 -8.78
CA ILE A 70 -6.69 -2.23 -9.83
C ILE A 70 -8.01 -1.69 -10.40
N PHE A 71 -8.01 -1.35 -11.68
CA PHE A 71 -9.23 -0.98 -12.40
C PHE A 71 -9.80 -2.20 -13.11
N LEU A 72 -11.00 -2.62 -12.74
CA LEU A 72 -11.68 -3.69 -13.47
C LEU A 72 -11.94 -3.22 -14.90
N ASN A 73 -11.44 -4.00 -15.86
CA ASN A 73 -11.88 -3.89 -17.25
C ASN A 73 -13.20 -4.67 -17.40
N THR A 74 -14.02 -4.35 -18.38
CA THR A 74 -15.32 -5.02 -18.61
C THR A 74 -15.23 -6.54 -18.81
N GLU A 75 -14.04 -7.07 -19.07
CA GLU A 75 -13.76 -8.49 -19.29
C GLU A 75 -13.46 -9.26 -17.99
N VAL A 76 -13.07 -8.57 -16.91
CA VAL A 76 -12.64 -9.21 -15.65
C VAL A 76 -13.70 -8.96 -14.57
N SER A 77 -14.23 -10.03 -14.00
CA SER A 77 -15.21 -9.95 -12.92
C SER A 77 -14.54 -9.61 -11.58
N LEU A 78 -15.31 -8.99 -10.67
CA LEU A 78 -14.84 -8.70 -9.31
C LEU A 78 -14.33 -9.95 -8.59
N THR A 79 -14.98 -11.10 -8.79
CA THR A 79 -14.58 -12.38 -8.23
C THR A 79 -13.19 -12.80 -8.71
N GLN A 80 -12.93 -12.67 -10.02
CA GLN A 80 -11.63 -13.02 -10.60
C GLN A 80 -10.51 -12.12 -10.06
N ALA A 81 -10.78 -10.82 -9.94
CA ALA A 81 -9.81 -9.89 -9.35
C ALA A 81 -9.54 -10.19 -7.87
N LEU A 82 -10.55 -10.57 -7.10
CA LEU A 82 -10.36 -10.99 -5.71
C LEU A 82 -9.53 -12.29 -5.61
N GLU A 83 -9.74 -13.25 -6.52
CA GLU A 83 -8.91 -14.46 -6.62
C GLU A 83 -7.46 -14.12 -6.96
N ASP A 84 -7.22 -13.21 -7.91
CA ASP A 84 -5.88 -12.78 -8.30
C ASP A 84 -5.15 -12.06 -7.16
N VAL A 85 -5.87 -11.19 -6.45
CA VAL A 85 -5.38 -10.45 -5.28
C VAL A 85 -5.11 -11.39 -4.09
N GLY A 86 -5.93 -12.43 -3.91
CA GLY A 86 -5.69 -13.50 -2.94
C GLY A 86 -4.49 -14.37 -3.29
N ARG A 87 -4.29 -14.70 -4.57
CA ARG A 87 -3.10 -15.42 -5.08
C ARG A 87 -1.82 -14.61 -4.92
N ALA A 88 -1.91 -13.28 -5.07
CA ALA A 88 -0.82 -12.36 -4.82
C ALA A 88 -0.47 -12.19 -3.32
N SER A 89 -1.13 -12.95 -2.43
CA SER A 89 -0.91 -12.95 -0.97
C SER A 89 -1.12 -11.59 -0.29
N THR A 90 -1.89 -10.70 -0.92
CA THR A 90 -2.18 -9.40 -0.32
C THR A 90 -3.18 -9.59 0.84
N PRO A 91 -2.89 -9.10 2.05
CA PRO A 91 -3.72 -9.38 3.21
C PRO A 91 -5.06 -8.62 3.20
N PHE A 92 -5.14 -7.49 2.49
CA PHE A 92 -6.32 -6.63 2.44
C PHE A 92 -6.71 -6.28 1.00
N ALA A 93 -8.01 -6.33 0.70
CA ALA A 93 -8.56 -5.85 -0.56
C ALA A 93 -9.72 -4.86 -0.32
N ILE A 94 -9.60 -3.64 -0.82
CA ILE A 94 -10.62 -2.60 -0.70
C ILE A 94 -11.42 -2.56 -2.00
N ILE A 95 -12.75 -2.62 -1.90
CA ILE A 95 -13.64 -2.57 -3.05
C ILE A 95 -14.30 -1.20 -3.12
N ILE A 96 -14.21 -0.55 -4.28
CA ILE A 96 -14.82 0.76 -4.55
C ILE A 96 -15.87 0.62 -5.65
N THR A 97 -17.11 0.99 -5.31
CA THR A 97 -18.27 1.04 -6.20
C THR A 97 -18.83 2.46 -6.28
N GLN A 98 -19.80 2.68 -7.15
CA GLN A 98 -20.50 3.96 -7.21
C GLN A 98 -21.22 4.30 -5.89
N GLN A 99 -21.84 3.30 -5.24
CA GLN A 99 -22.54 3.50 -3.96
C GLN A 99 -21.56 3.92 -2.85
N HIS A 100 -20.37 3.35 -2.84
CA HIS A 100 -19.30 3.72 -1.90
C HIS A 100 -18.91 5.19 -2.02
N GLN A 101 -18.81 5.72 -3.24
CA GLN A 101 -18.54 7.15 -3.44
C GLN A 101 -19.67 8.03 -2.89
N VAL A 102 -20.94 7.65 -3.11
CA VAL A 102 -22.11 8.41 -2.63
C VAL A 102 -22.17 8.43 -1.10
N HIS A 103 -21.92 7.29 -0.47
CA HIS A 103 -21.97 7.15 0.99
C HIS A 103 -20.66 7.51 1.70
N ARG A 104 -19.61 7.85 0.95
CA ARG A 104 -18.25 8.05 1.46
C ARG A 104 -17.80 6.86 2.31
N SER A 105 -18.03 5.66 1.80
CA SER A 105 -17.64 4.42 2.43
C SER A 105 -16.76 3.58 1.50
N CYS A 106 -16.19 2.51 2.01
CA CYS A 106 -15.58 1.45 1.24
C CYS A 106 -15.76 0.11 1.96
N THR A 107 -15.59 -0.99 1.23
CA THR A 107 -15.64 -2.33 1.82
C THR A 107 -14.25 -2.91 1.82
N VAL A 108 -13.76 -3.34 2.98
CA VAL A 108 -12.50 -4.04 3.11
C VAL A 108 -12.75 -5.54 3.23
N ASN A 109 -12.06 -6.32 2.42
CA ASN A 109 -12.01 -7.77 2.49
C ASN A 109 -10.64 -8.19 3.05
N ILE A 110 -10.65 -8.96 4.13
CA ILE A 110 -9.44 -9.49 4.77
C ILE A 110 -9.19 -10.88 4.18
N LEU A 111 -8.16 -10.99 3.35
CA LEU A 111 -7.82 -12.23 2.64
C LEU A 111 -6.79 -13.08 3.42
N TYR A 112 -6.24 -12.53 4.49
CA TYR A 112 -5.29 -13.23 5.37
C TYR A 112 -6.00 -14.23 6.30
N GLY A 113 -5.66 -15.51 6.18
CA GLY A 113 -6.03 -16.55 7.15
C GLY A 113 -7.47 -17.09 7.08
N THR A 114 -8.28 -16.67 6.12
CA THR A 114 -9.63 -17.22 5.95
C THR A 114 -9.60 -18.56 5.19
N PRO A 115 -10.05 -19.69 5.76
CA PRO A 115 -10.47 -20.82 4.95
C PRO A 115 -11.58 -20.33 4.01
N GLN A 116 -11.58 -20.79 2.76
CA GLN A 116 -12.52 -20.37 1.71
C GLN A 116 -13.98 -20.44 2.22
N GLY A 117 -14.57 -19.33 2.66
CA GLY A 117 -15.93 -19.35 3.21
C GLY A 117 -16.42 -18.07 3.91
N GLU A 118 -15.57 -17.30 4.59
CA GLU A 118 -16.01 -16.14 5.39
C GLU A 118 -15.16 -14.89 5.13
N CYS A 119 -15.49 -14.17 4.05
CA CYS A 119 -14.96 -12.82 3.83
C CYS A 119 -15.69 -11.85 4.79
N ALA A 120 -15.01 -11.38 5.84
CA ALA A 120 -15.56 -10.34 6.71
C ALA A 120 -15.58 -9.00 5.96
N LEU A 121 -16.76 -8.56 5.54
CA LEU A 121 -16.96 -7.27 4.88
C LEU A 121 -17.17 -6.18 5.94
N PHE A 122 -16.13 -5.40 6.21
CA PHE A 122 -16.25 -4.21 7.04
C PHE A 122 -16.49 -2.98 6.17
N GLY A 123 -17.63 -2.32 6.37
CA GLY A 123 -17.90 -1.00 5.79
C GLY A 123 -17.15 0.06 6.60
N ILE A 124 -16.12 0.67 6.01
CA ILE A 124 -15.37 1.77 6.62
C ILE A 124 -15.92 3.09 6.08
N TYR A 125 -16.23 4.04 6.96
CA TYR A 125 -16.53 5.42 6.56
C TYR A 125 -15.22 6.14 6.26
N CYS A 126 -15.04 6.51 4.99
CA CYS A 126 -13.92 7.26 4.49
C CYS A 126 -14.20 8.75 4.72
N GLY A 127 -13.87 9.25 5.91
CA GLY A 127 -13.98 10.66 6.24
C GLY A 127 -13.14 11.50 5.27
N CYS A 128 -13.76 12.53 4.67
CA CYS A 128 -13.08 13.54 3.86
C CYS A 128 -12.52 14.65 4.75
#